data_AF-A0A3M1E0M0-F1
#
_entry.id   AF-A0A3M1E0M0-F1
#
_cell.length_a   1.000
_cell.length_b   1.000
_cell.length_c   1.000
_cell.angle_alpha   90.00
_cell.angle_beta   90.00
_cell.angle_gamma   90.00
#
_symmetry.space_group_name_H-M   'P 1'
#
loop_
_entity.id
_entity.type
_entity.pdbx_description
1 polymer ?
#
loop_
_entity_poly.entity_id
_entity_poly.type
_entity_poly.pdbx_seq_one_letter_code
_entity_poly.pdbx_strand_id
1 'polypeptide(L)'
;METIRLGLNSLRLHKLRSLLTSLGIIFGVAAVICMLSISEGASADELRLIELLGTKNIIVNSVRPAENTESSARTSRLIEYGVTPEDVEMIRDTLPHIAHVVPLKTVSYRARHGMHQAPVNTVG
;
A
#
# COMPACT_ATOMS: atom_id res chain seq x y z
N MET A 1 0.55 -41.89 43.35
CA MET A 1 0.70 -40.64 44.15
C MET A 1 2.07 -40.51 44.79
N GLU A 2 2.71 -41.61 45.22
CA GLU A 2 4.04 -41.58 45.85
C GLU A 2 5.17 -41.07 44.94
N THR A 3 5.14 -41.42 43.66
CA THR A 3 6.14 -41.02 42.65
C THR A 3 6.19 -39.51 42.39
N ILE A 4 5.03 -38.85 42.31
CA ILE A 4 4.93 -37.38 42.18
C ILE A 4 5.48 -36.69 43.43
N ARG A 5 5.17 -37.23 44.61
CA ARG A 5 5.61 -36.68 45.90
C ARG A 5 7.12 -36.82 46.10
N LEU A 6 7.68 -37.95 45.70
CA LEU A 6 9.13 -38.19 45.66
C LEU A 6 9.82 -37.24 44.68
N GLY A 7 9.32 -37.11 43.45
CA GLY A 7 9.87 -36.19 42.45
C GLY A 7 9.85 -34.71 42.89
N LEU A 8 8.78 -34.27 43.56
CA LEU A 8 8.69 -32.91 44.11
C LEU A 8 9.70 -32.67 45.24
N ASN A 9 9.93 -33.67 46.10
CA ASN A 9 10.97 -33.61 47.13
C ASN A 9 12.38 -33.59 46.52
N SER A 10 12.62 -34.33 45.44
CA SER A 10 13.90 -34.32 44.72
C SER A 10 14.22 -32.96 44.10
N LEU A 11 13.24 -32.28 43.49
CA LEU A 11 13.39 -30.89 43.02
C LEU A 11 13.72 -29.94 44.18
N ARG A 12 13.07 -30.14 45.33
CA ARG A 12 13.23 -29.31 46.53
C ARG A 12 14.57 -29.51 47.23
N LEU A 13 15.25 -30.63 47.00
CA LEU A 13 16.60 -30.93 47.48
C LEU A 13 17.69 -30.16 46.70
N HIS A 14 17.45 -29.90 45.41
CA HIS A 14 18.36 -29.16 44.52
C HIS A 14 17.70 -27.89 43.96
N LYS A 15 17.20 -27.03 44.86
CA LYS A 15 16.46 -25.81 44.50
C LYS A 15 17.17 -24.93 43.49
N LEU A 16 18.47 -24.66 43.67
CA LEU A 16 19.23 -23.78 42.77
C LEU A 16 19.29 -24.33 41.34
N ARG A 17 19.57 -25.64 41.19
CA ARG A 17 19.67 -26.27 39.88
C ARG A 17 18.31 -26.29 39.18
N SER A 18 17.25 -26.67 39.89
CA SER A 18 15.90 -26.73 39.33
C SER A 18 15.31 -25.35 38.99
N LEU A 19 15.65 -24.32 39.79
CA LEU A 19 15.19 -22.96 39.54
C LEU A 19 15.91 -22.37 38.34
N LEU A 20 17.22 -22.58 38.21
CA LEU A 20 17.99 -22.05 37.08
C LEU A 20 17.59 -22.70 35.73
N THR A 21 17.26 -23.99 35.72
CA THR A 21 16.81 -24.66 34.48
C THR A 21 15.42 -24.20 34.03
N SER A 22 14.48 -24.07 34.97
CA SER A 22 13.13 -23.55 34.66
C SER A 22 13.19 -22.09 34.21
N LEU A 23 14.00 -21.27 34.87
CA LEU A 23 14.21 -19.88 34.50
C LEU A 23 14.81 -19.74 33.09
N GLY A 24 15.76 -20.60 32.73
CA GLY A 24 16.34 -20.64 31.39
C GLY A 24 15.31 -20.95 30.30
N ILE A 25 14.41 -21.92 30.54
CA ILE A 25 13.33 -22.25 29.59
C ILE A 25 12.34 -21.09 29.47
N ILE A 26 11.97 -20.45 30.58
CA ILE A 26 11.04 -19.32 30.59
C ILE A 26 11.60 -18.17 29.76
N PHE A 27 12.84 -17.74 30.01
CA PHE A 27 13.46 -16.66 29.24
C PHE A 27 13.73 -17.04 27.78
N GLY A 28 14.11 -18.29 27.51
CA GLY A 28 14.34 -18.78 26.15
C GLY A 28 13.09 -18.74 25.29
N VAL A 29 11.98 -19.30 25.78
CA VAL A 29 10.70 -19.29 25.06
C VAL A 29 10.12 -17.89 24.96
N ALA A 30 10.23 -17.08 26.03
CA ALA A 30 9.76 -15.70 26.01
C ALA A 30 10.49 -14.84 24.97
N ALA A 31 11.82 -14.97 24.85
CA ALA A 31 12.59 -14.23 23.86
C ALA A 31 12.17 -14.57 22.42
N VAL A 32 11.93 -15.86 22.13
CA VAL A 32 11.48 -16.31 20.80
C VAL A 32 10.08 -15.77 20.48
N ILE A 33 9.14 -15.86 21.42
CA ILE A 33 7.77 -15.33 21.22
C ILE A 33 7.78 -13.82 21.01
N CYS A 34 8.57 -13.08 21.79
CA CYS A 34 8.72 -11.64 21.63
C CYS A 34 9.28 -11.30 20.26
N MET A 35 10.36 -11.97 19.83
CA MET A 35 10.98 -11.73 18.53
C MET A 35 9.99 -11.97 17.38
N LEU A 36 9.24 -13.08 17.41
CA LEU A 36 8.24 -13.39 16.40
C LEU A 36 7.13 -12.34 16.34
N SER A 37 6.57 -11.99 17.50
CA SER A 37 5.53 -10.95 17.59
C SER A 37 5.99 -9.60 17.03
N ILE A 38 7.23 -9.21 17.31
CA ILE A 38 7.83 -7.97 16.77
C ILE A 38 8.04 -8.09 15.25
N SER A 39 8.53 -9.24 14.79
CA SER A 39 8.90 -9.44 13.38
C SER A 39 7.68 -9.47 12.46
N GLU A 40 6.62 -10.16 12.88
CA GLU A 40 5.34 -10.18 12.16
C GLU A 40 4.64 -8.83 12.23
N GLY A 41 4.67 -8.17 13.40
CA GLY A 41 4.08 -6.85 13.59
C GLY A 41 4.72 -5.76 12.71
N ALA A 42 6.05 -5.73 12.64
CA ALA A 42 6.77 -4.77 11.80
C ALA A 42 6.51 -5.02 10.29
N SER A 43 6.54 -6.28 9.86
CA SER A 43 6.30 -6.64 8.47
C SER A 43 4.88 -6.25 8.00
N ALA A 44 3.88 -6.41 8.86
CA ALA A 44 2.51 -6.02 8.54
C ALA A 44 2.34 -4.51 8.37
N ASP A 45 3.04 -3.70 9.19
CA ASP A 45 2.95 -2.24 9.12
C ASP A 45 3.68 -1.69 7.88
N GLU A 46 4.84 -2.26 7.54
CA GLU A 46 5.56 -1.92 6.31
C GLU A 46 4.74 -2.24 5.06
N LEU A 47 4.12 -3.42 5.00
CA LEU A 47 3.23 -3.81 3.90
C LEU A 47 2.03 -2.85 3.81
N ARG A 48 1.44 -2.46 4.94
CA ARG A 48 0.34 -1.50 4.97
C ARG A 48 0.77 -0.13 4.44
N LEU A 49 1.99 0.32 4.77
CA LEU A 49 2.54 1.56 4.23
C LEU A 49 2.72 1.48 2.70
N ILE A 50 3.17 0.34 2.18
CA ILE A 50 3.28 0.09 0.74
C ILE A 50 1.89 0.07 0.09
N GLU A 51 0.91 -0.59 0.70
CA GLU A 51 -0.48 -0.60 0.22
C GLU A 51 -1.08 0.82 0.17
N LEU A 52 -0.78 1.67 1.16
CA LEU A 52 -1.20 3.07 1.20
C LEU A 52 -0.57 3.91 0.08
N LEU A 53 0.61 3.55 -0.42
CA LEU A 53 1.23 4.17 -1.60
C LEU A 53 0.50 3.78 -2.90
N GLY A 54 -0.51 2.90 -2.83
CA GLY A 54 -1.39 2.62 -3.94
C GLY A 54 -0.77 1.71 -4.99
N THR A 55 0.03 0.71 -4.59
CA THR A 55 0.66 -0.26 -5.51
C THR A 55 -0.34 -1.03 -6.39
N LYS A 56 -1.64 -1.00 -6.04
CA LYS A 56 -2.72 -1.56 -6.86
C LYS A 56 -3.30 -0.57 -7.89
N ASN A 57 -2.81 0.66 -7.96
CA ASN A 57 -3.31 1.69 -8.88
C ASN A 57 -2.44 1.79 -10.13
N ILE A 58 -3.01 1.54 -11.31
CA ILE A 58 -2.35 1.73 -12.60
C ILE A 58 -2.86 3.04 -13.19
N ILE A 59 -1.97 4.02 -13.34
CA ILE A 59 -2.30 5.33 -13.90
C ILE A 59 -1.99 5.32 -15.40
N VAL A 60 -3.03 5.34 -16.22
CA VAL A 60 -2.90 5.47 -17.68
C VAL A 60 -3.03 6.94 -18.06
N ASN A 61 -1.90 7.56 -18.39
CA ASN A 61 -1.86 8.92 -18.91
C ASN A 61 -1.69 8.88 -20.43
N SER A 62 -2.55 9.58 -21.15
CA SER A 62 -2.29 9.86 -22.56
C SER A 62 -1.11 10.86 -22.65
N VAL A 63 -0.22 10.73 -23.65
CA VAL A 63 0.86 11.70 -23.94
C VAL A 63 0.56 12.53 -25.19
N ARG A 64 0.51 13.88 -25.05
CA ARG A 64 0.07 14.78 -26.13
C ARG A 64 1.07 14.68 -27.28
N PRO A 65 0.65 14.36 -28.51
CA PRO A 65 1.54 14.41 -29.67
C PRO A 65 2.14 15.80 -29.78
N ALA A 66 3.45 15.88 -30.01
CA ALA A 66 4.11 17.18 -30.24
C ALA A 66 3.41 17.90 -31.39
N GLU A 67 3.02 19.16 -31.17
CA GLU A 67 2.53 20.00 -32.26
C GLU A 67 3.66 20.15 -33.26
N ASN A 68 3.54 19.48 -34.41
CA ASN A 68 4.41 19.73 -35.55
C ASN A 68 4.11 21.17 -36.01
N THR A 69 4.99 22.09 -35.64
CA THR A 69 4.93 23.54 -35.86
C THR A 69 4.78 23.95 -37.34
N GLU A 70 4.86 23.03 -38.30
CA GLU A 70 4.94 23.39 -39.72
C GLU A 70 3.61 23.45 -40.47
N SER A 71 2.45 23.16 -39.86
CA SER A 71 1.19 23.11 -40.64
C SER A 71 -0.08 23.38 -39.83
N SER A 72 -0.25 24.56 -39.21
CA SER A 72 -1.54 24.86 -38.55
C SER A 72 -2.01 26.31 -38.59
N ALA A 73 -1.97 26.95 -39.76
CA ALA A 73 -2.73 28.19 -40.00
C ALA A 73 -4.18 27.95 -40.47
N ARG A 74 -4.60 26.71 -40.72
CA ARG A 74 -5.91 26.43 -41.35
C ARG A 74 -6.74 25.28 -40.80
N THR A 75 -6.25 24.56 -39.79
CA THR A 75 -7.05 23.49 -39.21
C THR A 75 -6.84 23.44 -37.71
N SER A 76 -7.58 24.27 -36.99
CA SER A 76 -8.05 23.96 -35.64
C SER A 76 -8.97 22.74 -35.72
N ARG A 77 -8.45 21.60 -36.19
CA ARG A 77 -9.13 20.31 -36.09
C ARG A 77 -9.00 19.99 -34.61
N LEU A 78 -10.14 19.80 -33.97
CA LEU A 78 -10.28 19.03 -32.75
C LEU A 78 -9.20 17.92 -32.76
N ILE A 79 -8.12 18.10 -32.00
CA ILE A 79 -7.18 17.02 -31.77
C ILE A 79 -7.91 16.14 -30.76
N GLU A 80 -8.62 15.14 -31.27
CA GLU A 80 -9.22 14.08 -30.46
C GLU A 80 -8.07 13.30 -29.83
N TYR A 81 -7.83 13.62 -28.57
CA TYR A 81 -6.66 13.18 -27.86
C TYR A 81 -6.99 13.06 -26.37
N GLY A 82 -6.59 11.94 -25.79
CA GLY A 82 -6.98 11.52 -24.45
C GLY A 82 -7.32 10.03 -24.44
N VAL A 83 -7.65 9.52 -23.26
CA VAL A 83 -8.28 8.21 -23.10
C VAL A 83 -9.76 8.39 -23.41
N THR A 84 -10.29 7.61 -24.35
CA THR A 84 -11.70 7.71 -24.76
C THR A 84 -12.61 6.92 -23.80
N PRO A 85 -13.91 7.27 -23.70
CA PRO A 85 -14.87 6.47 -22.94
C PRO A 85 -14.90 5.00 -23.38
N GLU A 86 -14.71 4.74 -24.68
CA GLU A 86 -14.67 3.41 -25.28
C GLU A 86 -13.47 2.60 -24.77
N ASP A 87 -12.30 3.24 -24.59
CA ASP A 87 -11.12 2.59 -24.00
C ASP A 87 -11.37 2.16 -22.55
N VAL A 88 -12.13 2.95 -21.79
CA VAL A 88 -12.50 2.64 -20.40
C VAL A 88 -13.39 1.39 -20.34
N GLU A 89 -14.36 1.28 -21.24
CA GLU A 89 -15.25 0.12 -21.35
C GLU A 89 -14.46 -1.14 -21.77
N MET A 90 -13.59 -1.01 -22.78
CA MET A 90 -12.73 -2.11 -23.24
C MET A 90 -11.81 -2.64 -22.13
N ILE A 91 -11.21 -1.75 -21.34
CA ILE A 91 -10.35 -2.13 -20.21
C ILE A 91 -11.15 -2.87 -19.13
N ARG A 92 -12.41 -2.47 -18.87
CA ARG A 92 -13.29 -3.15 -17.92
C ARG A 92 -13.65 -4.56 -18.38
N ASP A 93 -13.96 -4.73 -19.65
CA ASP A 93 -14.42 -6.01 -20.20
C ASP A 93 -13.28 -7.01 -20.43
N THR A 94 -12.08 -6.51 -20.79
CA THR A 94 -10.93 -7.35 -21.12
C THR A 94 -10.19 -7.86 -19.88
N LEU A 95 -10.26 -7.13 -18.76
CA LEU A 95 -9.48 -7.40 -17.56
C LEU A 95 -10.38 -7.68 -16.35
N PRO A 96 -10.80 -8.95 -16.14
CA PRO A 96 -11.73 -9.32 -15.05
C PRO A 96 -11.15 -9.16 -13.63
N HIS A 97 -9.87 -8.80 -13.50
CA HIS A 97 -9.20 -8.58 -12.22
C HIS A 97 -9.20 -7.11 -11.76
N ILE A 98 -9.72 -6.19 -12.57
CA ILE A 98 -9.82 -4.78 -12.22
C ILE A 98 -11.10 -4.56 -11.41
N ALA A 99 -10.95 -4.15 -10.14
CA ALA A 99 -12.09 -3.88 -9.26
C ALA A 99 -12.79 -2.55 -9.60
N HIS A 100 -12.00 -1.52 -9.92
CA HIS A 100 -12.51 -0.18 -10.22
C HIS A 100 -11.67 0.49 -11.31
N VAL A 101 -12.36 1.14 -12.25
CA VAL A 101 -11.73 2.05 -13.23
C VAL A 101 -12.35 3.42 -13.02
N VAL A 102 -11.52 4.40 -12.70
CA VAL A 102 -11.92 5.80 -12.48
C VAL A 102 -11.32 6.64 -13.61
N PRO A 103 -12.14 7.15 -14.55
CA PRO A 103 -11.65 8.11 -15.53
C PRO A 103 -11.34 9.43 -14.82
N LEU A 104 -10.19 10.03 -15.15
CA LEU A 104 -9.76 11.32 -14.59
C LEU A 104 -9.58 12.34 -15.72
N LYS A 105 -10.28 13.46 -15.62
CA LYS A 105 -10.18 14.59 -16.53
C LYS A 105 -9.73 15.83 -15.77
N THR A 106 -8.45 16.14 -15.86
CA THR A 106 -7.91 17.41 -15.35
C THR A 106 -8.18 18.53 -16.33
N VAL A 107 -8.96 19.52 -15.93
CA VAL A 107 -9.19 20.77 -16.68
C VAL A 107 -8.56 21.91 -15.90
N SER A 108 -7.62 22.62 -16.51
CA SER A 108 -7.05 23.84 -15.94
C SER A 108 -7.94 25.02 -16.27
N TYR A 109 -8.52 25.65 -15.25
CA TYR A 109 -9.30 26.88 -15.38
C TYR A 109 -8.55 28.03 -14.70
N ARG A 110 -8.58 29.23 -15.29
CA ARG A 110 -8.09 30.43 -14.58
C ARG A 110 -9.22 31.03 -13.78
N ALA A 111 -9.19 30.88 -12.47
CA ALA A 111 -10.11 31.59 -11.60
C ALA A 111 -9.64 33.05 -11.49
N ARG A 112 -10.57 33.99 -11.76
CA ARG A 112 -10.32 35.43 -11.63
C ARG A 112 -11.17 35.98 -10.50
N HIS A 113 -10.52 36.50 -9.47
CA HIS A 113 -11.18 37.28 -8.42
C HIS A 113 -10.65 38.72 -8.47
N GLY A 114 -11.48 39.67 -8.89
CA GLY A 114 -11.09 41.07 -9.03
C GLY A 114 -9.90 41.25 -9.98
N MET A 115 -8.81 41.86 -9.50
CA MET A 115 -7.57 42.05 -10.27
C MET A 115 -6.56 40.89 -10.13
N HIS A 116 -6.84 39.87 -9.32
CA HIS A 116 -5.96 38.72 -9.13
C HIS A 116 -6.43 37.52 -9.95
N GLN A 117 -5.52 36.97 -10.75
CA GLN A 117 -5.72 35.71 -11.49
C GLN A 117 -4.83 34.65 -10.86
N ALA A 118 -5.41 33.51 -10.52
CA ALA A 118 -4.67 32.33 -10.09
C ALA A 118 -5.03 31.13 -10.97
N PRO A 119 -4.04 30.31 -11.38
CA PRO A 119 -4.33 29.05 -12.05
C PRO A 119 -4.97 28.08 -11.05
N VAL A 120 -6.13 27.52 -11.40
CA VAL A 120 -6.83 26.50 -10.62
C VAL A 120 -6.96 25.25 -11.48
N ASN A 121 -6.43 24.13 -11.00
CA ASN A 121 -6.63 22.83 -11.65
C ASN A 121 -7.84 22.17 -11.02
N THR A 122 -8.92 22.01 -11.79
CA THR A 122 -10.07 21.21 -11.40
C THR A 122 -9.87 19.79 -11.90
N VAL A 123 -9.90 18.83 -10.98
CA VAL A 123 -9.78 17.40 -11.26
C VAL A 123 -11.17 16.80 -11.07
N GLY A 124 -11.71 16.12 -12.09
CA GLY A 124 -13.01 15.47 -12.06
C GLY A 124 -13.12 14.33 -13.05
#